data_AF-A0A1H9UC59-F1
#
_entry.id   AF-A0A1H9UC59-F1
#
_cell.length_a   1.000
_cell.length_b   1.000
_cell.length_c   1.000
_cell.angle_alpha   90.00
_cell.angle_beta   90.00
_cell.angle_gamma   90.00
#
_symmetry.space_group_name_H-M   'P 1'
#
loop_
_entity.id
_entity.type
_entity.pdbx_description
1 polymer ?
#
loop_
_entity_poly.entity_id
_entity_poly.type
_entity_poly.pdbx_seq_one_letter_code
_entity_poly.pdbx_strand_id
1 'polypeptide(L)' 'QWCDAHHGTPWWQGGHTSLANTALLCGRHHTLVHDRDLTCTITDTHVTWHL' A
#
# COMPACT_ATOMS: atom_id res chain seq x y z
N GLN A 1 -9.37 9.10 12.12
CA GLN A 1 -8.65 8.76 10.87
C GLN A 1 -9.31 7.52 10.28
N TRP A 2 -9.75 7.55 9.02
CA TRP A 2 -10.46 6.42 8.40
C TRP A 2 -9.56 5.56 7.51
N CYS A 3 -8.58 6.20 6.86
CA CYS A 3 -7.56 5.53 6.06
C CYS A 3 -6.19 6.15 6.29
N ASP A 4 -5.16 5.34 6.02
CA ASP A 4 -3.76 5.70 5.96
C ASP A 4 -3.23 5.42 4.56
N ALA A 5 -2.27 6.22 4.10
CA ALA A 5 -1.52 5.93 2.89
C ALA A 5 -0.51 4.81 3.16
N HIS A 6 -0.55 3.77 2.33
CA HIS A 6 0.40 2.67 2.33
C HIS A 6 1.21 2.71 1.04
N HIS A 7 2.54 2.61 1.15
CA HIS A 7 3.42 2.55 -0.02
C HIS A 7 3.45 1.14 -0.63
N GLY A 8 3.21 1.01 -1.93
CA GLY A 8 3.34 -0.27 -2.64
C GLY A 8 4.79 -0.78 -2.68
N THR A 9 5.72 0.09 -3.10
CA THR A 9 7.16 -0.08 -2.83
C THR A 9 7.52 0.74 -1.59
N PRO A 10 8.00 0.13 -0.49
CA PRO A 10 8.33 0.86 0.73
C PRO A 10 9.42 1.91 0.53
N TRP A 11 9.35 3.01 1.29
CA TRP A 11 10.32 4.10 1.21
C TRP A 11 11.77 3.66 1.47
N TRP A 12 11.97 2.68 2.36
CA TRP A 12 13.29 2.14 2.69
C TRP A 12 13.87 1.27 1.56
N GLN A 13 13.04 0.82 0.61
CA GLN A 13 13.47 0.18 -0.63
C GLN A 13 13.59 1.17 -1.81
N GLY A 14 13.54 2.48 -1.53
CA GLY A 14 13.61 3.52 -2.55
C GLY A 14 12.25 3.90 -3.16
N GLY A 15 11.14 3.44 -2.59
CA GLY A 15 9.80 3.82 -3.05
C GLY A 15 9.50 5.30 -2.81
N HIS A 16 9.16 6.03 -3.88
CA HIS A 16 8.81 7.44 -3.79
C HIS A 16 7.44 7.64 -3.12
N THR A 17 7.29 8.73 -2.39
CA THR A 17 5.97 9.20 -1.93
C THR A 17 5.25 9.86 -3.11
N SER A 18 4.33 9.13 -3.74
CA SER A 18 3.53 9.58 -4.87
C SER A 18 2.19 8.84 -4.90
N LEU A 19 1.19 9.40 -5.58
CA LEU A 19 -0.10 8.73 -5.79
C LEU A 19 0.07 7.40 -6.55
N ALA A 20 1.02 7.34 -7.49
CA ALA A 20 1.31 6.14 -8.27
C ALA A 20 1.91 4.99 -7.43
N ASN A 21 2.44 5.30 -6.24
CA ASN A 21 3.04 4.32 -5.33
C ASN A 21 2.28 4.21 -4.00
N THR A 22 1.07 4.77 -3.86
CA THR A 22 0.32 4.73 -2.60
C THR A 22 -1.11 4.25 -2.75
N ALA A 23 -1.58 3.52 -1.74
CA ALA A 23 -2.94 3.02 -1.60
C ALA A 23 -3.55 3.49 -0.26
N LEU A 24 -4.84 3.82 -0.22
CA LEU A 24 -5.53 4.12 1.03
C LEU A 24 -6.08 2.85 1.66
N LEU A 25 -5.68 2.56 2.89
CA LEU A 25 -6.14 1.41 3.66
C LEU A 25 -6.69 1.85 5.02
N CYS A 26 -7.77 1.21 5.49
CA CYS A 26 -8.14 1.33 6.89
C CYS A 26 -7.10 0.63 7.78
N GLY A 27 -7.01 1.00 9.06
CA GLY A 27 -5.98 0.46 9.96
C GLY A 27 -5.91 -1.07 10.01
N ARG A 28 -7.07 -1.77 9.97
CA ARG A 28 -7.11 -3.24 9.91
C ARG A 28 -6.42 -3.80 8.66
N HIS A 29 -6.73 -3.26 7.48
CA HIS A 29 -6.12 -3.74 6.23
C HIS A 29 -4.67 -3.30 6.13
N HIS A 30 -4.30 -2.16 6.71
CA HIS A 30 -2.93 -1.70 6.76
C HIS A 30 -2.05 -2.64 7.60
N THR A 31 -2.53 -3.08 8.77
CA THR A 31 -1.84 -4.11 9.56
C THR A 31 -1.73 -5.43 8.79
N LEU A 32 -2.81 -5.88 8.16
CA LEU A 32 -2.83 -7.15 7.44
C LEU A 32 -1.77 -7.23 6.33
N VAL A 33 -1.58 -6.16 5.55
CA VAL A 33 -0.62 -6.17 4.44
C VAL A 33 0.82 -6.20 4.94
N HIS A 34 1.12 -5.52 6.06
CA HIS A 34 2.43 -5.58 6.70
C HIS A 34 2.68 -6.94 7.36
N ASP A 35 1.72 -7.48 8.10
CA ASP A 35 1.84 -8.76 8.80
C ASP A 35 2.11 -9.94 7.86
N ARG A 36 1.60 -9.85 6.62
CA ARG A 36 1.74 -10.90 5.60
C ARG A 36 2.78 -10.58 4.53
N ASP A 37 3.46 -9.44 4.64
CA ASP A 37 4.42 -8.95 3.65
C ASP A 37 3.84 -8.96 2.22
N LEU A 38 2.58 -8.52 2.08
CA LEU A 38 1.90 -8.55 0.79
C LEU A 38 2.46 -7.48 -0.14
N THR A 39 2.70 -7.87 -1.39
CA THR A 39 2.99 -6.93 -2.46
C THR A 39 1.72 -6.53 -3.19
N CYS A 40 1.75 -5.41 -3.91
CA CYS A 40 0.61 -4.99 -4.71
C CYS A 40 1.00 -4.38 -6.05
N THR A 41 0.03 -4.35 -6.96
CA THR A 41 0.06 -3.53 -8.17
C THR A 41 -0.92 -2.39 -8.01
N ILE A 42 -0.42 -1.16 -8.20
CA ILE A 42 -1.22 0.07 -8.11
C ILE A 42 -1.43 0.61 -9.53
N THR A 43 -2.67 0.95 -9.82
CA THR A 43 -3.08 1.64 -11.06
C THR A 43 -3.86 2.90 -10.67
N ASP A 44 -4.19 3.74 -11.65
CA ASP A 44 -4.91 5.00 -11.41
C ASP A 44 -6.30 4.81 -10.74
N THR A 45 -6.89 3.61 -10.82
CA THR A 45 -8.25 3.36 -10.33
C THR A 45 -8.37 2.20 -9.36
N HIS A 46 -7.36 1.32 -9.29
CA HIS A 46 -7.44 0.08 -8.52
C HIS A 46 -6.08 -0.30 -7.92
N VAL A 47 -6.15 -1.03 -6.81
CA VAL A 47 -5.01 -1.68 -6.16
C VAL A 47 -5.31 -3.16 -6.04
N THR A 48 -4.40 -4.00 -6.50
CA THR A 48 -4.50 -5.45 -6.38
C THR A 48 -3.41 -5.97 -5.47
N TRP A 49 -3.80 -6.63 -4.38
CA TRP A 49 -2.90 -7.28 -3.44
C TRP A 49 -2.64 -8.73 -3.87
N HIS A 50 -1.37 -9.14 -3.82
CA HIS A 50 -0.94 -10.48 -4.22
C HIS A 50 -0.77 -11.33 -2.95
N LEU A 51 -1.61 -12.36 -2.80
CA LEU A 51 -1.65 -13.30 -1.68
C LEU A 51 -0.75 -14.51 -1.89
#